data_AF-A0A843GL47-F1
#
_entry.id   AF-A0A843GL47-F1
#
_cell.length_a   1.000
_cell.length_b   1.000
_cell.length_c   1.000
_cell.angle_alpha   90.00
_cell.angle_beta   90.00
_cell.angle_gamma   90.00
#
_symmetry.space_group_name_H-M   'P 1'
#
loop_
_entity.id
_entity.type
_entity.pdbx_description
1 polymer ?
#
loop_
_entity_poly.entity_id
_entity_poly.type
_entity_poly.pdbx_seq_one_letter_code
_entity_poly.pdbx_strand_id
1 'polypeptide(L)'
;MNLIGGIKHVVQRTKKGYSYRDLWSIDWWFLTVIPNMLEDFANEKYLGIPMSVISKFEQEHPEITGEEEDEACIQQWRNTIREIAHHLREAQLPKDQTNEYDNEFFDSYNLNGMLTQEDFNKPLTPEQEEIRDKWRKRQDEIDKYQQEQFKIGMQMLTDNMFDLWW
;
A
#
# COMPACT_ATOMS: atom_id res chain seq x y z
N MET A 1 5.36 -12.27 24.93
CA MET A 1 4.27 -12.11 23.94
C MET A 1 2.97 -12.57 24.59
N ASN A 2 1.97 -11.70 24.71
CA ASN A 2 0.77 -11.96 25.51
C ASN A 2 -0.32 -12.63 24.65
N LEU A 3 -0.47 -13.97 24.77
CA LEU A 3 -1.36 -14.79 23.92
C LEU A 3 -2.84 -14.34 23.94
N ILE A 4 -3.32 -13.89 25.10
CA ILE A 4 -4.72 -13.49 25.30
C ILE A 4 -5.05 -12.20 24.51
N GLY A 5 -4.09 -11.27 24.45
CA GLY A 5 -4.22 -10.05 23.66
C GLY A 5 -4.34 -10.34 22.17
N GLY A 6 -3.58 -11.31 21.66
CA GLY A 6 -3.64 -11.73 20.26
C GLY A 6 -5.00 -12.29 19.87
N ILE A 7 -5.57 -13.19 20.70
CA ILE A 7 -6.87 -13.84 20.42
C ILE A 7 -8.01 -12.82 20.35
N LYS A 8 -8.03 -11.80 21.23
CA LYS A 8 -9.04 -10.72 21.19
C LYS A 8 -9.07 -10.03 19.83
N HIS A 9 -7.91 -9.74 19.24
CA HIS A 9 -7.82 -9.04 17.96
C HIS A 9 -8.23 -9.94 16.79
N VAL A 10 -7.93 -11.23 16.85
CA VAL A 10 -8.41 -12.22 15.85
C VAL A 10 -9.94 -12.27 15.85
N VAL A 11 -10.57 -12.42 17.01
CA VAL A 11 -12.05 -12.45 17.12
C VAL A 11 -12.68 -11.18 16.56
N GLN A 12 -12.05 -10.02 16.78
CA GLN A 12 -12.51 -8.77 16.17
C GLN A 12 -12.42 -8.82 14.65
N ARG A 13 -11.27 -9.19 14.07
CA ARG A 13 -11.11 -9.27 12.60
C ARG A 13 -12.10 -10.24 11.96
N THR A 14 -12.35 -11.39 12.57
CA THR A 14 -13.36 -12.34 12.08
C THR A 14 -14.77 -11.75 12.06
N LYS A 15 -15.13 -10.94 13.07
CA LYS A 15 -16.49 -10.40 13.20
C LYS A 15 -16.76 -9.15 12.38
N LYS A 16 -15.75 -8.29 12.18
CA LYS A 16 -15.95 -6.97 11.54
C LYS A 16 -14.95 -6.65 10.42
N GLY A 17 -14.01 -7.54 10.10
CA GLY A 17 -12.94 -7.30 9.11
C GLY A 17 -11.70 -6.57 9.67
N TYR A 18 -11.80 -5.95 10.85
CA TYR A 18 -10.70 -5.20 11.49
C TYR A 18 -10.70 -5.42 13.02
N SER A 19 -9.70 -4.89 13.72
CA SER A 19 -9.58 -4.92 15.18
C SER A 19 -9.33 -3.52 15.75
N TYR A 20 -9.44 -3.35 17.07
CA TYR A 20 -9.06 -2.09 17.71
C TYR A 20 -7.60 -1.70 17.44
N ARG A 21 -6.69 -2.69 17.34
CA ARG A 21 -5.28 -2.45 17.03
C ARG A 21 -5.10 -1.87 15.62
N ASP A 22 -5.91 -2.32 14.67
CA ASP A 22 -5.86 -1.83 13.29
C ASP A 22 -6.27 -0.36 13.20
N LEU A 23 -7.09 0.14 14.13
CA LEU A 23 -7.47 1.56 14.18
C LEU A 23 -6.30 2.49 14.56
N TRP A 24 -5.29 1.99 15.28
CA TRP A 24 -4.10 2.78 15.63
C TRP A 24 -3.15 2.98 14.45
N SER A 25 -3.32 2.19 13.39
CA SER A 25 -2.49 2.22 12.18
C SER A 25 -3.37 1.82 10.99
N ILE A 26 -4.42 2.61 10.77
CA ILE A 26 -5.46 2.31 9.78
C ILE A 26 -4.91 2.37 8.35
N ASP A 27 -3.96 3.27 8.12
CA ASP A 27 -3.13 3.38 6.93
C ASP A 27 -2.37 2.08 6.67
N TRP A 28 -1.66 1.55 7.66
CA TRP A 28 -0.93 0.30 7.54
C TRP A 28 -1.87 -0.89 7.31
N TRP A 29 -2.99 -0.96 8.03
CA TRP A 29 -3.99 -1.99 7.82
C TRP A 29 -4.54 -1.93 6.39
N PHE A 30 -4.88 -0.74 5.89
CA PHE A 30 -5.43 -0.55 4.56
C PHE A 30 -4.44 -1.03 3.49
N LEU A 31 -3.19 -0.55 3.54
CA LEU A 31 -2.16 -0.89 2.57
C LEU A 31 -1.68 -2.35 2.66
N THR A 32 -1.89 -3.03 3.80
CA THR A 32 -1.61 -4.46 3.91
C THR A 32 -2.79 -5.32 3.48
N VAL A 33 -4.03 -4.94 3.80
CA VAL A 33 -5.21 -5.79 3.58
C VAL A 33 -5.77 -5.62 2.18
N ILE A 34 -5.96 -4.38 1.72
CA ILE A 34 -6.64 -4.11 0.44
C ILE A 34 -5.87 -4.68 -0.75
N PRO A 35 -4.54 -4.51 -0.90
CA PRO A 35 -3.83 -5.04 -2.05
C PRO A 35 -3.83 -6.57 -2.12
N ASN A 36 -3.81 -7.24 -0.96
CA ASN A 36 -3.90 -8.70 -0.90
C ASN A 36 -5.30 -9.18 -1.28
N MET A 37 -6.35 -8.52 -0.79
CA MET A 37 -7.72 -8.80 -1.21
C MET A 37 -7.92 -8.58 -2.71
N LEU A 38 -7.34 -7.53 -3.28
CA LEU A 38 -7.39 -7.26 -4.72
C LEU A 38 -6.67 -8.35 -5.53
N GLU A 39 -5.51 -8.80 -5.09
CA GLU A 39 -4.80 -9.92 -5.72
C GLU A 39 -5.62 -11.21 -5.66
N ASP A 40 -6.21 -11.53 -4.50
CA ASP A 40 -7.11 -12.68 -4.35
C ASP A 40 -8.30 -12.57 -5.31
N PHE A 41 -8.94 -11.38 -5.36
CA PHE A 41 -10.02 -11.09 -6.30
C PHE A 41 -9.59 -11.28 -7.75
N ALA A 42 -8.43 -10.77 -8.15
CA ALA A 42 -7.87 -10.95 -9.49
C ALA A 42 -7.50 -12.41 -9.82
N ASN A 43 -7.51 -13.33 -8.86
CA ASN A 43 -7.28 -14.76 -9.04
C ASN A 43 -8.57 -15.59 -8.93
N GLU A 44 -9.69 -15.00 -8.52
CA GLU A 44 -10.97 -15.69 -8.43
C GLU A 44 -11.44 -16.21 -9.80
N LYS A 45 -12.11 -17.36 -9.78
CA LYS A 45 -12.60 -18.00 -11.02
C LYS A 45 -13.75 -17.22 -11.64
N TYR A 46 -14.69 -16.78 -10.81
CA TYR A 46 -15.85 -16.00 -11.22
C TYR A 46 -15.65 -14.56 -10.79
N LEU A 47 -15.16 -13.75 -11.72
CA LEU A 47 -14.83 -12.35 -11.48
C LEU A 47 -15.99 -11.47 -11.97
N GLY A 48 -16.52 -10.61 -11.11
CA GLY A 48 -17.40 -9.54 -11.56
C GLY A 48 -16.58 -8.54 -12.38
N ILE A 49 -17.05 -8.22 -13.59
CA ILE A 49 -16.37 -7.29 -14.50
C ILE A 49 -17.16 -5.98 -14.51
N PRO A 50 -16.52 -4.81 -14.38
CA PRO A 50 -17.19 -3.54 -14.55
C PRO A 50 -17.80 -3.42 -15.94
N MET A 51 -19.05 -2.96 -16.03
CA MET A 51 -19.70 -2.73 -17.33
C MET A 51 -18.93 -1.75 -18.21
N SER A 52 -18.23 -0.78 -17.60
CA SER A 52 -17.36 0.16 -18.30
C SER A 52 -16.19 -0.51 -19.02
N VAL A 53 -15.69 -1.65 -18.54
CA VAL A 53 -14.66 -2.44 -19.23
C VAL A 53 -15.24 -3.09 -20.48
N ILE A 54 -16.39 -3.76 -20.33
CA ILE A 54 -17.09 -4.44 -21.44
C ILE A 54 -17.46 -3.42 -22.53
N SER A 55 -18.15 -2.33 -22.16
CA SER A 55 -18.58 -1.31 -23.12
C SER A 55 -17.42 -0.62 -23.84
N LYS A 56 -16.26 -0.47 -23.18
CA LYS A 56 -15.07 0.06 -23.83
C LYS A 56 -14.47 -0.95 -24.81
N PHE A 57 -14.41 -2.21 -24.42
CA PHE A 57 -13.90 -3.28 -25.28
C PHE A 57 -14.76 -3.45 -26.54
N GLU A 58 -16.09 -3.49 -26.41
CA GLU A 58 -17.03 -3.55 -27.54
C GLU A 58 -16.82 -2.39 -28.54
N GLN A 59 -16.52 -1.19 -28.04
CA GLN A 59 -16.27 -0.02 -28.89
C GLN A 59 -14.93 -0.09 -29.62
N GLU A 60 -13.89 -0.61 -28.96
CA GLU A 60 -12.54 -0.73 -29.52
C GLU A 60 -12.39 -1.95 -30.44
N HIS A 61 -13.17 -3.00 -30.21
CA HIS A 61 -13.10 -4.31 -30.86
C HIS A 61 -14.48 -4.87 -31.24
N PRO A 62 -15.30 -4.15 -32.05
CA PRO A 62 -16.67 -4.57 -32.39
C PRO A 62 -16.77 -5.89 -33.16
N GLU A 63 -15.66 -6.39 -33.71
CA GLU A 63 -15.55 -7.67 -34.38
C GLU A 63 -15.40 -8.88 -33.44
N ILE A 64 -14.97 -8.65 -32.19
CA ILE A 64 -14.79 -9.69 -31.18
C ILE A 64 -16.04 -9.75 -30.33
N THR A 65 -16.65 -10.92 -30.20
CA THR A 65 -17.91 -11.10 -29.47
C THR A 65 -17.97 -12.46 -28.77
N GLY A 66 -18.80 -12.59 -27.74
CA GLY A 66 -19.07 -13.88 -27.09
C GLY A 66 -17.91 -14.33 -26.21
N GLU A 67 -17.56 -15.62 -26.23
CA GLU A 67 -16.56 -16.18 -25.29
C GLU A 67 -15.18 -15.51 -25.40
N GLU A 68 -14.75 -15.10 -26.60
CA GLU A 68 -13.47 -14.42 -26.82
C GLU A 68 -13.46 -13.01 -26.20
N GLU A 69 -14.58 -12.30 -26.30
CA GLU A 69 -14.77 -10.99 -25.67
C GLU A 69 -14.77 -11.13 -24.14
N ASP A 70 -15.50 -12.11 -23.61
CA ASP A 70 -15.56 -12.38 -22.17
C ASP A 70 -14.15 -12.64 -21.61
N GLU A 71 -13.37 -13.51 -22.25
CA GLU A 71 -12.00 -13.82 -21.82
C GLU A 71 -11.08 -12.60 -21.87
N ALA A 72 -11.18 -11.80 -22.93
CA ALA A 72 -10.38 -10.59 -23.08
C ALA A 72 -10.74 -9.53 -22.01
N CYS A 73 -12.03 -9.30 -21.76
CA CYS A 73 -12.51 -8.37 -20.73
C CYS A 73 -12.10 -8.83 -19.33
N ILE A 74 -12.22 -10.14 -19.03
CA ILE A 74 -11.75 -10.71 -17.77
C ILE A 74 -10.25 -10.46 -17.60
N GLN A 75 -9.45 -10.72 -18.63
CA GLN A 75 -8.01 -10.57 -18.54
C GLN A 75 -7.58 -9.10 -18.38
N GLN A 76 -8.22 -8.20 -19.12
CA GLN A 76 -8.02 -6.76 -18.97
C GLN A 76 -8.34 -6.33 -17.54
N TRP A 77 -9.49 -6.76 -17.00
CA TRP A 77 -9.90 -6.40 -15.65
C TRP A 77 -8.96 -6.96 -14.58
N ARG A 78 -8.51 -8.21 -14.72
CA ARG A 78 -7.48 -8.79 -13.83
C ARG A 78 -6.19 -7.97 -13.83
N ASN A 79 -5.76 -7.48 -15.00
CA ASN A 79 -4.56 -6.66 -15.09
C ASN A 79 -4.75 -5.33 -14.36
N THR A 80 -5.90 -4.67 -14.55
CA THR A 80 -6.23 -3.42 -13.83
C THR A 80 -6.25 -3.62 -12.31
N ILE A 81 -6.89 -4.69 -11.81
CA ILE A 81 -6.91 -4.99 -10.37
C ILE A 81 -5.48 -5.20 -9.82
N ARG A 82 -4.64 -5.94 -10.55
CA ARG A 82 -3.25 -6.19 -10.14
C ARG A 82 -2.41 -4.92 -10.16
N GLU A 83 -2.64 -4.02 -11.10
CA GLU A 83 -1.99 -2.72 -11.16
C GLU A 83 -2.39 -1.84 -9.97
N ILE A 84 -3.68 -1.80 -9.61
CA ILE A 84 -4.14 -1.14 -8.37
C ILE A 84 -3.42 -1.73 -7.15
N ALA A 85 -3.39 -3.06 -7.03
CA ALA A 85 -2.73 -3.74 -5.92
C ALA A 85 -1.23 -3.41 -5.86
N HIS A 86 -0.56 -3.35 -7.02
CA HIS A 86 0.85 -2.96 -7.10
C HIS A 86 1.07 -1.55 -6.55
N HIS A 87 0.36 -0.54 -7.05
CA HIS A 87 0.52 0.84 -6.58
C HIS A 87 0.27 1.00 -5.08
N LEU A 88 -0.73 0.31 -4.53
CA LEU A 88 -0.99 0.34 -3.09
C LEU A 88 0.08 -0.39 -2.26
N ARG A 89 0.72 -1.45 -2.80
CA ARG A 89 1.89 -2.09 -2.14
C ARG A 89 3.09 -1.17 -2.14
N GLU A 90 3.37 -0.52 -3.27
CA GLU A 90 4.46 0.45 -3.40
C GLU A 90 4.28 1.65 -2.45
N ALA A 91 3.04 2.08 -2.22
CA ALA A 91 2.72 3.10 -1.22
C ALA A 91 3.09 2.70 0.22
N GLN A 92 3.15 1.40 0.53
CA GLN A 92 3.60 0.91 1.84
C GLN A 92 5.13 0.81 1.96
N LEU A 93 5.84 0.87 0.82
CA LEU A 93 7.22 0.43 0.58
C LEU A 93 7.53 -0.99 1.07
N PRO A 94 8.18 -1.82 0.24
CA PRO A 94 8.74 -3.07 0.74
C PRO A 94 9.91 -2.78 1.70
N LYS A 95 10.09 -3.66 2.70
CA LYS A 95 11.05 -3.51 3.81
C LYS A 95 12.52 -3.27 3.38
N ASP A 96 12.85 -3.61 2.15
CA ASP A 96 14.18 -3.53 1.54
C ASP A 96 14.44 -2.20 0.82
N GLN A 97 13.43 -1.33 0.68
CA GLN A 97 13.55 0.04 0.17
C GLN A 97 13.46 1.08 1.29
N THR A 98 14.11 0.80 2.41
CA THR A 98 14.29 1.77 3.51
C THR A 98 15.32 2.84 3.13
N ASN A 99 15.35 3.93 3.88
CA ASN A 99 16.30 5.01 3.65
C ASN A 99 17.72 4.48 3.87
N GLU A 100 18.56 4.51 2.82
CA GLU A 100 19.90 3.92 2.87
C GLU A 100 20.81 4.56 3.93
N TYR A 101 20.43 5.74 4.43
CA TYR A 101 21.12 6.46 5.50
C TYR A 101 20.58 6.14 6.89
N ASP A 102 19.60 5.24 7.05
CA ASP A 102 18.98 4.94 8.35
C ASP A 102 20.03 4.58 9.40
N ASN A 103 20.93 3.63 9.10
CA ASN A 103 21.96 3.22 10.06
C ASN A 103 22.89 4.39 10.43
N GLU A 104 23.39 5.13 9.44
CA GLU A 104 24.27 6.29 9.66
C GLU A 104 23.57 7.36 10.51
N PHE A 105 22.31 7.64 10.23
CA PHE A 105 21.49 8.56 11.00
C PHE A 105 21.30 8.05 12.44
N PHE A 106 20.73 6.86 12.64
CA PHE A 106 20.45 6.35 13.99
C PHE A 106 21.72 6.16 14.85
N ASP A 107 22.83 5.75 14.25
CA ASP A 107 24.12 5.61 14.93
C ASP A 107 24.73 6.97 15.31
N SER A 108 24.64 7.99 14.43
CA SER A 108 25.17 9.33 14.72
C SER A 108 24.48 10.02 15.89
N TYR A 109 23.22 9.65 16.16
CA TYR A 109 22.45 10.14 17.30
C TYR A 109 22.51 9.20 18.50
N ASN A 110 23.24 8.09 18.45
CA ASN A 110 23.26 7.04 19.47
C ASN A 110 21.83 6.59 19.87
N LEU A 111 20.89 6.62 18.92
CA LEU A 111 19.47 6.25 19.13
C LEU A 111 19.30 4.75 19.42
N ASN A 112 20.35 3.97 19.21
CA ASN A 112 20.44 2.56 19.59
C ASN A 112 20.71 2.36 21.11
N GLY A 113 20.99 3.43 21.86
CA GLY A 113 21.11 3.45 23.33
C GLY A 113 19.98 4.20 24.03
N MET A 114 19.95 4.17 25.38
CA MET A 114 19.05 5.05 26.15
C MET A 114 19.58 6.49 26.12
N LEU A 115 18.97 7.34 25.30
CA LEU A 115 19.24 8.77 25.32
C LEU A 115 18.81 9.41 26.64
N THR A 116 19.63 10.34 27.14
CA THR A 116 19.25 11.18 28.28
C THR A 116 18.56 12.46 27.81
N GLN A 117 17.82 13.12 28.69
CA GLN A 117 17.22 14.42 28.40
C GLN A 117 18.28 15.50 28.08
N GLU A 118 19.51 15.31 28.56
CA GLU A 118 20.64 16.20 28.29
C GLU A 118 21.17 16.02 26.86
N ASP A 119 21.10 14.81 26.30
CA ASP A 119 21.51 14.53 24.92
C ASP A 119 20.55 15.16 23.91
N PHE A 120 19.25 15.24 24.23
CA PHE A 120 18.27 15.96 23.40
C PHE A 120 18.47 17.48 23.38
N ASN A 121 19.12 18.04 24.40
CA ASN A 121 19.32 19.48 24.53
C ASN A 121 20.67 19.96 23.95
N LYS A 122 21.57 19.05 23.59
CA LYS A 122 22.84 19.41 22.97
C LYS A 122 22.62 19.86 21.52
N PRO A 123 23.25 20.97 21.08
CA PRO A 123 23.26 21.33 19.67
C PRO A 123 23.98 20.25 18.87
N LEU A 124 23.51 20.03 17.64
CA LEU A 124 24.12 19.07 16.74
C LEU A 124 25.50 19.54 16.32
N THR A 125 26.41 18.59 16.12
CA THR A 125 27.68 18.88 15.45
C THR A 125 27.43 19.14 13.96
N PRO A 126 28.32 19.86 13.25
CA PRO A 126 28.20 20.05 11.81
C PRO A 126 28.09 18.74 11.02
N GLU A 127 28.76 17.68 11.48
CA GLU A 127 28.69 16.34 10.91
C GLU A 127 27.29 15.71 11.08
N GLN A 128 26.71 15.81 12.27
CA GLN A 128 25.34 15.34 12.52
C GLN A 128 24.30 16.12 11.73
N GLU A 129 24.51 17.42 11.52
CA GLU A 129 23.64 18.23 10.66
C GLU A 129 23.71 17.77 9.21
N GLU A 130 24.90 17.49 8.69
CA GLU A 130 25.07 16.96 7.32
C GLU A 130 24.40 15.60 7.15
N ILE A 131 24.57 14.67 8.10
CA ILE A 131 23.94 13.34 8.08
C ILE A 131 22.41 13.48 8.13
N ARG A 132 21.89 14.31 9.03
CA ARG A 132 20.45 14.60 9.15
C ARG A 132 19.89 15.15 7.85
N ASP A 133 20.57 16.10 7.21
CA ASP A 133 20.08 16.76 6.01
C ASP A 133 20.08 15.80 4.82
N LYS A 134 21.09 14.92 4.70
CA LYS A 134 21.11 13.81 3.72
C LYS A 134 19.94 12.84 3.95
N TRP A 135 19.80 12.35 5.18
CA TRP A 135 18.73 11.43 5.56
C TRP A 135 17.36 12.03 5.27
N ARG A 136 17.12 13.28 5.66
CA ARG A 136 15.84 13.99 5.44
C ARG A 136 15.52 14.14 3.97
N LYS A 137 16.49 14.61 3.17
CA LYS A 137 16.28 14.75 1.73
C LYS A 137 15.87 13.42 1.10
N ARG A 138 16.56 12.33 1.47
CA ARG A 138 16.22 11.01 0.96
C ARG A 138 14.85 10.54 1.45
N GLN A 139 14.52 10.80 2.71
CA GLN A 139 13.21 10.49 3.27
C GLN A 139 12.09 11.25 2.55
N ASP A 140 12.29 12.52 2.23
CA ASP A 140 11.31 13.33 1.49
C ASP A 140 11.07 12.76 0.08
N GLU A 141 12.10 12.26 -0.60
CA GLU A 141 11.95 11.59 -1.90
C GLU A 141 11.15 10.29 -1.80
N ILE A 142 11.43 9.50 -0.76
CA ILE A 142 10.74 8.24 -0.45
C ILE A 142 9.25 8.51 -0.14
N ASP A 143 8.98 9.46 0.77
CA ASP A 143 7.63 9.84 1.18
C ASP A 143 6.83 10.38 -0.02
N LYS A 144 7.47 11.16 -0.90
CA LYS A 144 6.84 11.68 -2.11
C LYS A 144 6.47 10.55 -3.06
N TYR A 145 7.35 9.58 -3.30
CA TYR A 145 7.05 8.41 -4.11
C TYR A 145 5.87 7.62 -3.53
N GLN A 146 5.87 7.31 -2.23
CA GLN A 146 4.78 6.60 -1.58
C GLN A 146 3.43 7.32 -1.75
N GLN A 147 3.42 8.65 -1.56
CA GLN A 147 2.21 9.46 -1.74
C GLN A 147 1.74 9.46 -3.19
N GLU A 148 2.63 9.49 -4.17
CA GLU A 148 2.29 9.40 -5.59
C GLU A 148 1.68 8.04 -5.93
N GLN A 149 2.31 6.95 -5.49
CA GLN A 149 1.81 5.59 -5.67
C GLN A 149 0.43 5.40 -5.02
N PHE A 150 0.24 5.92 -3.80
CA PHE A 150 -1.04 5.88 -3.13
C PHE A 150 -2.13 6.60 -3.93
N LYS A 151 -1.83 7.81 -4.44
CA LYS A 151 -2.78 8.58 -5.24
C LYS A 151 -3.17 7.84 -6.52
N ILE A 152 -2.20 7.25 -7.23
CA ILE A 152 -2.46 6.48 -8.45
C ILE A 152 -3.36 5.29 -8.13
N GLY A 153 -2.98 4.46 -7.16
CA GLY A 153 -3.75 3.27 -6.77
C GLY A 153 -5.17 3.63 -6.31
N MET A 154 -5.34 4.68 -5.50
CA MET A 154 -6.65 5.12 -5.04
C MET A 154 -7.52 5.71 -6.15
N GLN A 155 -6.94 6.43 -7.10
CA GLN A 155 -7.67 6.96 -8.25
C GLN A 155 -8.21 5.81 -9.09
N MET A 156 -7.34 4.87 -9.48
CA MET A 156 -7.74 3.69 -10.24
C MET A 156 -8.79 2.85 -9.49
N LEU A 157 -8.63 2.65 -8.18
CA LEU A 157 -9.62 1.97 -7.37
C LEU A 157 -10.99 2.68 -7.41
N THR A 158 -11.00 4.00 -7.26
CA THR A 158 -12.22 4.80 -7.26
C THR A 158 -12.93 4.75 -8.61
N ASP A 159 -12.16 4.83 -9.70
CA ASP A 159 -12.70 4.84 -11.07
C ASP A 159 -13.37 3.52 -11.45
N ASN A 160 -12.98 2.40 -10.82
CA ASN A 160 -13.44 1.06 -11.24
C ASN A 160 -14.36 0.34 -10.23
N MET A 161 -14.26 0.61 -8.92
CA MET A 161 -14.93 -0.22 -7.91
C MET A 161 -16.45 -0.06 -7.82
N PHE A 162 -17.01 1.08 -8.27
CA PHE A 162 -18.45 1.33 -8.18
C PHE A 162 -19.25 0.80 -9.39
N ASP A 163 -18.55 0.32 -10.42
CA ASP A 163 -19.14 -0.18 -11.66
C ASP A 163 -19.30 -1.72 -11.65
N LEU A 164 -18.95 -2.39 -10.55
CA LEU A 164 -18.92 -3.86 -10.43
C LEU A 164 -20.30 -4.53 -10.31
N TRP A 165 -21.40 -3.77 -10.20
CA TRP A 165 -22.73 -4.30 -9.89
C TRP A 165 -23.84 -3.68 -10.73
N TRP A 166 -23.89 -4.03 -12.02
CA TRP A 166 -25.01 -3.71 -12.92
C TRP A 166 -25.29 -4.86 -13.87
#